data_AF-A0A9D8BSC3-F1
#
_entry.id   AF-A0A9D8BSC3-F1
#
_cell.length_a   1.000
_cell.length_b   1.000
_cell.length_c   1.000
_cell.angle_alpha   90.00
_cell.angle_beta   90.00
_cell.angle_gamma   90.00
#
_symmetry.space_group_name_H-M   'P 1'
#
loop_
_entity.id
_entity.type
_entity.pdbx_description
1 polymer ?
#
loop_
_entity_poly.entity_id
_entity_poly.type
_entity_poly.pdbx_seq_one_letter_code
_entity_poly.pdbx_strand_id
1 'polypeptide(L)'
;MGLLDRWFGKGRSKLPSFTESDNVGTRQSTFDQAVAYWEMRNMRQKFDPFVLYYFSNERRARKALLELDCVHEAKDTGNLICTEPLIFGYYQTEVEDEVVIAGVVLSPKGGKYEAIVAGENLSHELWQKAKDAFEKHGGWRKNDREPEKVAAAVTKKPPNFAGKVQMLRKYTDRNRPGNPTYEDYECDDAELAKEFLMTRSVDRELYYVTVKTPMGTWGIDIKGLYKERLLLWQTDIAPAEIDGHILGIPDTFSLTQAAVGSNDSFITSIECGNCGHHWVEGVRYQNWTVVECPHCHKRNKVSSHKYAVEIV
;
A
#
# COMPACT_ATOMS: atom_id res chain seq x y z
N MET A 1 66.50 -3.69 1.76
CA MET A 1 65.76 -4.80 2.41
C MET A 1 65.28 -4.28 3.76
N GLY A 2 64.01 -4.10 4.09
CA GLY A 2 62.72 -4.06 3.37
C GLY A 2 61.79 -3.23 4.28
N LEU A 3 60.94 -2.29 3.86
CA LEU A 3 60.01 -2.27 2.73
C LEU A 3 59.24 -3.59 2.65
N LEU A 4 58.38 -3.89 3.66
CA LEU A 4 57.19 -4.77 3.55
C LEU A 4 56.35 -4.98 4.84
N ASP A 5 56.25 -4.04 5.79
CA ASP A 5 55.38 -4.22 6.99
C ASP A 5 54.30 -3.15 7.19
N ARG A 6 53.95 -2.41 6.13
CA ARG A 6 52.95 -1.31 6.22
C ARG A 6 51.68 -1.50 5.38
N TRP A 7 51.46 -2.71 4.92
CA TRP A 7 50.28 -3.10 4.13
C TRP A 7 49.82 -4.44 4.68
N PHE A 8 48.79 -4.49 5.52
CA PHE A 8 47.73 -5.51 5.54
C PHE A 8 46.79 -5.22 6.72
N GLY A 9 45.52 -4.95 6.40
CA GLY A 9 44.42 -5.23 7.32
C GLY A 9 43.93 -4.11 8.22
N LYS A 10 43.70 -2.89 7.72
CA LYS A 10 42.57 -2.10 8.26
C LYS A 10 41.30 -2.90 7.94
N GLY A 11 40.73 -3.52 8.97
CA GLY A 11 39.51 -4.32 8.86
C GLY A 11 38.47 -3.53 8.07
N ARG A 12 38.03 -4.10 6.94
CA ARG A 12 36.76 -3.72 6.33
C ARG A 12 35.73 -3.88 7.45
N SER A 13 35.21 -2.77 7.98
CA SER A 13 33.97 -2.79 8.74
C SER A 13 32.99 -3.55 7.86
N LYS A 14 32.57 -4.75 8.28
CA LYS A 14 31.48 -5.45 7.61
C LYS A 14 30.31 -4.47 7.63
N LEU A 15 29.90 -3.99 6.46
CA LEU A 15 28.64 -3.26 6.36
C LEU A 15 27.57 -4.08 7.07
N PRO A 16 26.63 -3.45 7.79
CA PRO A 16 25.52 -4.16 8.38
C PRO A 16 24.88 -5.06 7.31
N SER A 17 24.74 -6.34 7.63
CA SER A 17 24.02 -7.28 6.76
C SER A 17 22.56 -7.19 7.16
N PHE A 18 21.70 -6.81 6.23
CA PHE A 18 20.26 -6.71 6.47
C PHE A 18 19.53 -7.99 6.04
N THR A 19 18.40 -8.28 6.69
CA THR A 19 17.45 -9.34 6.33
C THR A 19 16.05 -8.78 6.10
N GLU A 20 15.14 -9.56 5.51
CA GLU A 20 13.76 -9.11 5.26
C GLU A 20 13.06 -8.60 6.53
N SER A 21 13.36 -9.20 7.69
CA SER A 21 12.82 -8.80 8.99
C SER A 21 13.18 -7.38 9.43
N ASP A 22 14.22 -6.78 8.84
CA ASP A 22 14.63 -5.40 9.13
C ASP A 22 13.81 -4.37 8.34
N ASN A 23 12.94 -4.82 7.43
CA ASN A 23 12.06 -3.94 6.69
C ASN A 23 10.99 -3.35 7.62
N VAL A 24 11.02 -2.03 7.78
CA VAL A 24 9.98 -1.27 8.48
C VAL A 24 9.16 -0.40 7.52
N GLY A 25 9.51 -0.39 6.23
CA GLY A 25 8.78 0.31 5.16
C GLY A 25 7.77 -0.57 4.44
N THR A 26 6.90 0.07 3.66
CA THR A 26 5.94 -0.60 2.77
C THR A 26 6.52 -0.69 1.37
N ARG A 27 6.89 -1.90 0.95
CA ARG A 27 7.47 -2.15 -0.38
C ARG A 27 6.39 -2.17 -1.47
N GLN A 28 6.62 -1.38 -2.52
CA GLN A 28 5.88 -1.36 -3.77
C GLN A 28 6.66 -2.17 -4.80
N SER A 29 6.13 -3.34 -5.16
CA SER A 29 6.77 -4.30 -6.08
C SER A 29 5.90 -4.69 -7.28
N THR A 30 4.61 -4.40 -7.21
CA THR A 30 3.65 -4.65 -8.31
C THR A 30 2.86 -3.39 -8.64
N PHE A 31 2.32 -3.35 -9.86
CA PHE A 31 1.45 -2.26 -10.29
C PHE A 31 0.21 -2.12 -9.39
N ASP A 32 -0.43 -3.24 -9.03
CA ASP A 32 -1.60 -3.27 -8.14
C ASP A 32 -1.32 -2.64 -6.76
N GLN A 33 -0.18 -2.96 -6.14
CA GLN A 33 0.21 -2.37 -4.86
C GLN A 33 0.33 -0.84 -4.96
N ALA A 34 0.87 -0.36 -6.09
CA ALA A 34 1.05 1.06 -6.33
C ALA A 34 -0.27 1.77 -6.63
N VAL A 35 -1.15 1.15 -7.41
CA VAL A 35 -2.51 1.63 -7.66
C VAL A 35 -3.27 1.76 -6.34
N ALA A 36 -3.28 0.72 -5.51
CA ALA A 36 -3.90 0.74 -4.19
C ALA A 36 -3.32 1.88 -3.32
N TYR A 37 -2.00 2.11 -3.35
CA TYR A 37 -1.39 3.25 -2.66
C TYR A 37 -1.89 4.60 -3.17
N TRP A 38 -1.88 4.83 -4.48
CA TRP A 38 -2.32 6.11 -5.07
C TRP A 38 -3.79 6.39 -4.81
N GLU A 39 -4.62 5.35 -4.87
CA GLU A 39 -6.04 5.42 -4.51
C GLU A 39 -6.19 5.79 -3.04
N MET A 40 -5.54 5.08 -2.12
CA MET A 40 -5.58 5.40 -0.67
C MET A 40 -5.06 6.82 -0.37
N ARG A 41 -4.05 7.28 -1.08
CA ARG A 41 -3.52 8.65 -0.95
C ARG A 41 -4.55 9.69 -1.37
N ASN A 42 -5.26 9.46 -2.48
CA ASN A 42 -6.35 10.33 -2.92
C ASN A 42 -7.51 10.34 -1.91
N MET A 43 -7.78 9.20 -1.25
CA MET A 43 -8.82 9.08 -0.21
C MET A 43 -8.54 9.88 1.05
N ARG A 44 -7.28 9.95 1.49
CA ARG A 44 -6.93 10.59 2.78
C ARG A 44 -7.02 12.11 2.76
N GLN A 45 -7.10 12.75 1.57
CA GLN A 45 -6.96 14.20 1.33
C GLN A 45 -5.69 14.87 1.93
N LYS A 46 -4.87 14.08 2.62
CA LYS A 46 -3.55 14.43 3.12
C LYS A 46 -2.54 13.75 2.23
N PHE A 47 -1.84 14.58 1.49
CA PHE A 47 -0.89 14.14 0.49
C PHE A 47 0.50 14.12 1.10
N ASP A 48 0.97 12.93 1.42
CA ASP A 48 2.34 12.73 1.86
C ASP A 48 3.31 13.22 0.80
N PRO A 49 4.49 13.73 1.22
CA PRO A 49 5.57 14.03 0.29
C PRO A 49 6.03 12.76 -0.43
N PHE A 50 6.45 12.93 -1.68
CA PHE A 50 6.86 11.82 -2.52
C PHE A 50 7.78 12.23 -3.67
N VAL A 51 8.48 11.23 -4.20
CA VAL A 51 9.30 11.28 -5.42
C VAL A 51 8.87 10.11 -6.30
N LEU A 52 8.50 10.37 -7.56
CA LEU A 52 8.02 9.35 -8.50
C LEU A 52 8.63 9.54 -9.89
N TYR A 53 9.33 8.52 -10.37
CA TYR A 53 10.08 8.56 -11.63
C TYR A 53 9.84 7.31 -12.48
N TYR A 54 9.91 7.50 -13.79
CA TYR A 54 9.96 6.44 -14.78
C TYR A 54 11.38 5.96 -15.04
N PHE A 55 11.54 4.68 -15.32
CA PHE A 55 12.79 4.07 -15.75
C PHE A 55 12.58 3.15 -16.93
N SER A 56 13.58 3.06 -17.80
CA SER A 56 13.53 2.18 -18.97
C SER A 56 13.71 0.70 -18.66
N ASN A 57 14.28 0.38 -17.50
CA ASN A 57 14.48 -0.99 -17.04
C ASN A 57 14.59 -1.06 -15.52
N GLU A 58 14.28 -2.24 -15.01
CA GLU A 58 14.36 -2.63 -13.60
C GLU A 58 15.71 -2.25 -12.96
N ARG A 59 16.82 -2.61 -13.62
CA ARG A 59 18.16 -2.46 -13.04
C ARG A 59 18.48 -1.01 -12.68
N ARG A 60 17.99 -0.04 -13.45
CA ARG A 60 18.18 1.39 -13.17
C ARG A 60 17.34 1.85 -11.99
N ALA A 61 16.04 1.49 -11.96
CA ALA A 61 15.15 1.79 -10.84
C ALA A 61 15.70 1.22 -9.52
N ARG A 62 16.09 -0.05 -9.54
CA ARG A 62 16.67 -0.74 -8.38
C ARG A 62 17.96 -0.09 -7.88
N LYS A 63 18.88 0.27 -8.79
CA LYS A 63 20.13 0.94 -8.42
C LYS A 63 19.89 2.32 -7.83
N ALA A 64 18.92 3.07 -8.36
CA ALA A 64 18.58 4.40 -7.87
C ALA A 64 18.09 4.35 -6.43
N LEU A 65 17.20 3.40 -6.12
CA LEU A 65 16.70 3.19 -4.75
C LEU A 65 17.82 2.79 -3.78
N LEU A 66 18.74 1.92 -4.20
CA LEU A 66 19.88 1.49 -3.36
C LEU A 66 20.94 2.58 -3.09
N GLU A 67 20.84 3.77 -3.71
CA GLU A 67 21.66 4.92 -3.30
C GLU A 67 21.12 5.65 -2.07
N LEU A 68 19.89 5.33 -1.65
CA LEU A 68 19.29 5.88 -0.44
C LEU A 68 19.80 5.11 0.77
N ASP A 69 20.27 5.84 1.79
CA ASP A 69 20.91 5.21 2.96
C ASP A 69 19.94 4.35 3.77
N CYS A 70 18.64 4.60 3.65
CA CYS A 70 17.59 3.81 4.30
C CYS A 70 17.15 2.58 3.48
N VAL A 71 17.58 2.42 2.23
CA VAL A 71 17.17 1.32 1.36
C VAL A 71 18.33 0.33 1.18
N HIS A 72 18.04 -0.94 1.43
CA HIS A 72 19.05 -2.01 1.39
C HIS A 72 18.54 -3.23 0.64
N GLU A 73 19.45 -4.13 0.31
CA GLU A 73 19.13 -5.46 -0.20
C GLU A 73 19.20 -6.46 0.95
N ALA A 74 18.09 -7.14 1.21
CA ALA A 74 18.01 -8.21 2.20
C ALA A 74 18.83 -9.42 1.72
N LYS A 75 19.72 -9.94 2.57
CA LYS A 75 20.63 -11.03 2.21
C LYS A 75 19.91 -12.37 2.03
N ASP A 76 18.83 -12.58 2.75
CA ASP A 76 18.04 -13.81 2.77
C ASP A 76 17.06 -13.91 1.60
N THR A 77 16.48 -12.79 1.15
CA THR A 77 15.47 -12.77 0.07
C THR A 77 15.94 -12.12 -1.23
N GLY A 78 16.95 -11.24 -1.18
CA GLY A 78 17.36 -10.39 -2.31
C GLY A 78 16.42 -9.20 -2.56
N ASN A 79 15.35 -9.06 -1.78
CA ASN A 79 14.40 -7.98 -1.91
C ASN A 79 14.99 -6.65 -1.42
N LEU A 80 14.43 -5.55 -1.91
CA LEU A 80 14.68 -4.25 -1.30
C LEU A 80 13.93 -4.15 0.05
N ILE A 81 14.62 -3.66 1.07
CA ILE A 81 14.03 -3.30 2.36
C ILE A 81 14.24 -1.82 2.63
N CYS A 82 13.42 -1.22 3.48
CA CYS A 82 13.65 0.11 4.00
C CYS A 82 13.70 0.09 5.53
N THR A 83 14.75 0.66 6.09
CA THR A 83 14.96 0.81 7.54
C THR A 83 14.25 2.04 8.11
N GLU A 84 13.56 2.79 7.26
CA GLU A 84 12.66 3.88 7.64
C GLU A 84 11.21 3.54 7.27
N PRO A 85 10.22 4.00 8.06
CA PRO A 85 8.80 3.79 7.80
C PRO A 85 8.30 4.67 6.63
N LEU A 86 8.75 4.29 5.44
CA LEU A 86 8.46 4.91 4.15
C LEU A 86 7.76 3.92 3.23
N ILE A 87 7.08 4.45 2.22
CA ILE A 87 6.57 3.70 1.08
C ILE A 87 7.63 3.81 0.00
N PHE A 88 8.13 2.67 -0.47
CA PHE A 88 9.30 2.66 -1.35
C PHE A 88 9.24 1.47 -2.31
N GLY A 89 9.94 1.56 -3.44
CA GLY A 89 10.13 0.42 -4.33
C GLY A 89 9.95 0.79 -5.79
N TYR A 90 9.86 -0.24 -6.62
CA TYR A 90 9.63 -0.09 -8.04
C TYR A 90 8.76 -1.23 -8.57
N TYR A 91 8.00 -0.95 -9.62
CA TYR A 91 7.10 -1.90 -10.26
C TYR A 91 7.11 -1.69 -11.76
N GLN A 92 6.83 -2.76 -12.51
CA GLN A 92 6.65 -2.68 -13.95
C GLN A 92 5.30 -2.01 -14.26
N THR A 93 5.28 -1.14 -15.27
CA THR A 93 4.06 -0.50 -15.75
C THR A 93 3.45 -1.33 -16.88
N GLU A 94 2.13 -1.46 -16.89
CA GLU A 94 1.40 -2.18 -17.96
C GLU A 94 1.25 -1.37 -19.26
N VAL A 95 1.67 -0.11 -19.23
CA VAL A 95 1.48 0.82 -20.35
C VAL A 95 2.67 0.73 -21.31
N GLU A 96 2.51 0.01 -22.42
CA GLU A 96 3.56 -0.15 -23.45
C GLU A 96 3.72 1.10 -24.35
N ASP A 97 2.63 1.84 -24.54
CA ASP A 97 2.57 3.01 -25.42
C ASP A 97 2.62 4.35 -24.66
N GLU A 98 3.03 5.40 -25.36
CA GLU A 98 3.01 6.75 -24.80
C GLU A 98 1.57 7.22 -24.56
N VAL A 99 1.21 7.50 -23.31
CA VAL A 99 -0.11 8.04 -22.97
C VAL A 99 0.02 9.54 -22.77
N VAL A 100 -0.60 10.33 -23.65
CA VAL A 100 -0.67 11.79 -23.53
C VAL A 100 -2.13 12.20 -23.35
N ILE A 101 -2.46 12.86 -22.25
CA ILE A 101 -3.79 13.46 -22.02
C ILE A 101 -3.63 14.96 -21.88
N ALA A 102 -4.33 15.73 -22.70
CA ALA A 102 -4.31 17.20 -22.68
C ALA A 102 -2.88 17.82 -22.75
N GLY A 103 -1.97 17.19 -23.50
CA GLY A 103 -0.58 17.63 -23.64
C GLY A 103 0.35 17.24 -22.49
N VAL A 104 -0.15 16.46 -21.51
CA VAL A 104 0.64 15.90 -20.41
C VAL A 104 0.99 14.44 -20.74
N VAL A 105 2.28 14.14 -20.83
CA VAL A 105 2.77 12.76 -20.97
C VAL A 105 2.55 12.04 -19.62
N LEU A 106 1.52 11.21 -19.56
CA LEU A 106 1.20 10.39 -18.41
C LEU A 106 2.05 9.13 -18.32
N SER A 107 2.53 8.61 -19.45
CA SER A 107 3.53 7.54 -19.52
C SER A 107 4.43 7.80 -20.73
N PRO A 108 5.74 8.05 -20.58
CA PRO A 108 6.63 8.28 -21.70
C PRO A 108 6.94 6.97 -22.42
N LYS A 109 7.10 7.02 -23.75
CA LYS A 109 7.51 5.88 -24.55
C LYS A 109 8.79 5.25 -23.99
N GLY A 110 8.68 4.01 -23.50
CA GLY A 110 9.79 3.25 -22.93
C GLY A 110 9.98 3.35 -21.42
N GLY A 111 9.12 4.05 -20.68
CA GLY A 111 9.08 4.07 -19.22
C GLY A 111 8.47 2.80 -18.64
N LYS A 112 9.16 1.66 -18.74
CA LYS A 112 8.66 0.33 -18.36
C LYS A 112 8.52 0.11 -16.84
N TYR A 113 9.14 0.96 -16.03
CA TYR A 113 9.15 0.84 -14.59
C TYR A 113 8.88 2.18 -13.94
N GLU A 114 8.11 2.19 -12.86
CA GLU A 114 7.95 3.33 -11.97
C GLU A 114 8.66 3.03 -10.66
N ALA A 115 9.40 4.00 -10.13
CA ALA A 115 10.00 3.93 -8.80
C ALA A 115 9.46 5.06 -7.93
N ILE A 116 9.15 4.73 -6.68
CA ILE A 116 8.55 5.64 -5.71
C ILE A 116 9.33 5.65 -4.39
N VAL A 117 9.42 6.82 -3.78
CA VAL A 117 9.68 7.00 -2.35
C VAL A 117 8.67 8.01 -1.82
N ALA A 118 7.91 7.66 -0.79
CA ALA A 118 6.82 8.47 -0.27
C ALA A 118 6.58 8.23 1.22
N GLY A 119 5.88 9.17 1.86
CA GLY A 119 5.36 9.02 3.22
C GLY A 119 5.62 10.23 4.10
N GLU A 120 4.88 10.35 5.21
CA GLU A 120 5.00 11.48 6.16
C GLU A 120 6.41 11.67 6.73
N ASN A 121 7.21 10.60 6.77
CA ASN A 121 8.57 10.62 7.31
C ASN A 121 9.64 10.96 6.25
N LEU A 122 9.25 11.20 5.00
CA LEU A 122 10.19 11.58 3.95
C LEU A 122 10.72 13.00 4.21
N SER A 123 11.94 13.08 4.74
CA SER A 123 12.61 14.35 5.02
C SER A 123 12.96 15.10 3.74
N HIS A 124 13.16 16.42 3.82
CA HIS A 124 13.59 17.21 2.66
C HIS A 124 14.95 16.75 2.11
N GLU A 125 15.88 16.34 2.98
CA GLU A 125 17.19 15.80 2.57
C GLU A 125 17.04 14.50 1.80
N LEU A 126 16.25 13.55 2.33
CA LEU A 126 16.03 12.26 1.67
C LEU A 126 15.23 12.43 0.38
N TRP A 127 14.26 13.35 0.35
CA TRP A 127 13.51 13.72 -0.85
C TRP A 127 14.43 14.23 -1.96
N GLN A 128 15.36 15.14 -1.62
CA GLN A 128 16.34 15.66 -2.59
C GLN A 128 17.29 14.55 -3.04
N LYS A 129 17.80 13.74 -2.11
CA LYS A 129 18.69 12.61 -2.43
C LYS A 129 18.02 11.58 -3.34
N ALA A 130 16.74 11.31 -3.15
CA ALA A 130 15.96 10.44 -4.03
C ALA A 130 15.82 11.01 -5.43
N LYS A 131 15.56 12.31 -5.58
CA LYS A 131 15.54 12.96 -6.89
C LYS A 131 16.90 12.87 -7.58
N ASP A 132 17.97 13.23 -6.89
CA ASP A 132 19.32 13.21 -7.44
C ASP A 132 19.73 11.79 -7.87
N ALA A 133 19.43 10.79 -7.03
CA ALA A 133 19.68 9.38 -7.36
C ALA A 133 18.85 8.92 -8.57
N PHE A 134 17.57 9.29 -8.61
CA PHE A 134 16.68 8.86 -9.68
C PHE A 134 17.10 9.47 -11.03
N GLU A 135 17.43 10.75 -11.06
CA GLU A 135 17.95 11.44 -12.24
C GLU A 135 19.32 10.87 -12.67
N LYS A 136 20.24 10.65 -11.72
CA LYS A 136 21.57 10.07 -11.97
C LYS A 136 21.51 8.70 -12.64
N HIS A 137 20.52 7.88 -12.30
CA HIS A 137 20.31 6.56 -12.91
C HIS A 137 19.43 6.60 -14.18
N GLY A 138 19.21 7.78 -14.74
CA GLY A 138 18.49 7.98 -15.99
C GLY A 138 16.99 7.81 -15.85
N GLY A 139 16.44 8.12 -14.67
CA GLY A 139 15.01 8.20 -14.45
C GLY A 139 14.44 9.50 -15.02
N TRP A 140 13.20 9.43 -15.51
CA TRP A 140 12.44 10.60 -15.95
C TRP A 140 11.39 10.94 -14.92
N ARG A 141 11.39 12.19 -14.45
CA ARG A 141 10.46 12.64 -13.42
C ARG A 141 9.02 12.52 -13.92
N LYS A 142 8.20 11.75 -13.20
CA LYS A 142 6.75 11.68 -13.42
C LYS A 142 6.06 12.76 -12.62
N ASN A 143 6.29 12.78 -11.31
CA ASN A 143 5.71 13.75 -10.39
C ASN A 143 6.50 13.75 -9.07
N ASP A 144 6.42 14.84 -8.32
CA ASP A 144 7.00 14.94 -6.98
C ASP A 144 6.21 15.92 -6.12
N ARG A 145 6.22 15.69 -4.81
CA ARG A 145 5.74 16.65 -3.82
C ARG A 145 6.79 16.79 -2.74
N GLU A 146 7.34 17.99 -2.65
CA GLU A 146 8.29 18.37 -1.61
C GLU A 146 7.63 18.26 -0.23
N PRO A 147 8.33 17.73 0.79
CA PRO A 147 7.89 17.87 2.18
C PRO A 147 7.83 19.35 2.55
N GLU A 148 6.84 19.74 3.36
CA GLU A 148 6.81 21.09 3.92
C GLU A 148 8.14 21.37 4.64
N LYS A 149 8.73 22.55 4.41
CA LYS A 149 9.97 22.99 5.08
C LYS A 149 9.68 23.22 6.56
N VAL A 150 9.58 22.14 7.33
CA VAL A 150 9.39 22.17 8.78
C VAL A 150 10.67 21.61 9.40
N ALA A 151 11.26 22.39 10.32
CA ALA A 151 12.45 22.02 11.05
C ALA A 151 12.31 20.63 11.68
N ALA A 152 13.26 19.75 11.40
CA ALA A 152 13.43 18.39 11.95
C ALA A 152 12.14 17.57 12.10
N ALA A 153 11.97 16.59 11.22
CA ALA A 153 10.93 15.56 11.28
C ALA A 153 10.57 15.20 12.73
N VAL A 154 9.40 15.65 13.18
CA VAL A 154 8.79 15.11 14.38
C VAL A 154 8.43 13.68 14.01
N THR A 155 9.27 12.74 14.40
CA THR A 155 8.99 11.30 14.35
C THR A 155 7.66 11.07 15.05
N LYS A 156 6.58 10.98 14.26
CA LYS A 156 5.30 10.52 14.79
C LYS A 156 5.54 9.09 15.23
N LYS A 157 5.48 8.86 16.54
CA LYS A 157 5.45 7.51 17.09
C LYS A 157 4.39 6.70 16.33
N PRO A 158 4.68 5.45 15.95
CA PRO A 158 3.67 4.58 15.35
C PRO A 158 2.41 4.58 16.24
N PRO A 159 1.21 4.47 15.66
CA PRO A 159 -0.02 4.44 16.43
C PRO A 159 0.08 3.37 17.52
N ASN A 160 -0.20 3.76 18.76
CA ASN A 160 -0.18 2.80 19.87
C ASN A 160 -1.50 2.01 19.87
N PHE A 161 -1.45 0.79 19.36
CA PHE A 161 -2.58 -0.14 19.36
C PHE A 161 -2.73 -0.93 20.68
N ALA A 162 -1.82 -0.73 21.66
CA ALA A 162 -1.82 -1.48 22.90
C ALA A 162 -3.17 -1.32 23.64
N GLY A 163 -3.78 -2.45 23.98
CA GLY A 163 -5.08 -2.52 24.66
C GLY A 163 -6.31 -2.26 23.78
N LYS A 164 -6.13 -1.86 22.51
CA LYS A 164 -7.23 -1.59 21.57
C LYS A 164 -7.41 -2.69 20.52
N VAL A 165 -6.31 -3.32 20.11
CA VAL A 165 -6.32 -4.50 19.23
C VAL A 165 -5.70 -5.65 20.00
N GLN A 166 -6.44 -6.74 20.16
CA GLN A 166 -6.02 -7.88 20.96
C GLN A 166 -5.79 -9.10 20.07
N MET A 167 -4.63 -9.75 20.21
CA MET A 167 -4.35 -10.98 19.49
C MET A 167 -5.16 -12.12 20.12
N LEU A 168 -5.98 -12.79 19.32
CA LEU A 168 -6.75 -13.94 19.74
C LEU A 168 -5.93 -15.22 19.61
N ARG A 169 -5.34 -15.44 18.43
CA ARG A 169 -4.61 -16.68 18.12
C ARG A 169 -3.76 -16.54 16.87
N LYS A 170 -2.79 -17.45 16.74
CA LYS A 170 -2.06 -17.72 15.50
C LYS A 170 -2.04 -19.21 15.23
N TYR A 171 -2.40 -19.62 14.03
CA TYR A 171 -2.46 -21.04 13.68
C TYR A 171 -2.29 -21.27 12.17
N THR A 172 -1.92 -22.50 11.81
CA THR A 172 -1.88 -22.98 10.43
C THR A 172 -2.99 -24.00 10.23
N ASP A 173 -3.91 -23.73 9.30
CA ASP A 173 -4.99 -24.65 8.96
C ASP A 173 -4.48 -25.73 8.00
N ARG A 174 -4.09 -26.88 8.57
CA ARG A 174 -3.58 -28.02 7.82
C ARG A 174 -4.65 -28.77 7.01
N ASN A 175 -5.92 -28.42 7.18
CA ASN A 175 -7.03 -29.06 6.48
C ASN A 175 -7.43 -28.31 5.20
N ARG A 176 -6.87 -27.12 4.96
CA ARG A 176 -7.10 -26.35 3.73
C ARG A 176 -5.94 -26.52 2.74
N PRO A 177 -6.23 -26.57 1.42
CA PRO A 177 -5.18 -26.60 0.39
C PRO A 177 -4.13 -25.51 0.62
N GLY A 178 -2.85 -25.89 0.55
CA GLY A 178 -1.73 -24.98 0.75
C GLY A 178 -1.38 -24.64 2.20
N ASN A 179 -2.14 -25.15 3.19
CA ASN A 179 -1.89 -24.95 4.63
C ASN A 179 -1.77 -23.46 5.03
N PRO A 180 -2.84 -22.66 4.84
CA PRO A 180 -2.82 -21.23 5.16
C PRO A 180 -2.58 -20.96 6.64
N THR A 181 -1.86 -19.88 6.94
CA THR A 181 -1.55 -19.41 8.29
C THR A 181 -2.32 -18.13 8.59
N TYR A 182 -2.94 -18.09 9.76
CA TYR A 182 -3.77 -16.98 10.22
C TYR A 182 -3.20 -16.39 11.51
N GLU A 183 -3.19 -15.06 11.59
CA GLU A 183 -3.14 -14.32 12.85
C GLU A 183 -4.47 -13.60 13.06
N ASP A 184 -5.26 -14.08 14.01
CA ASP A 184 -6.57 -13.49 14.31
C ASP A 184 -6.45 -12.53 15.49
N TYR A 185 -7.05 -11.36 15.32
CA TYR A 185 -7.17 -10.30 16.32
C TYR A 185 -8.63 -9.88 16.51
N GLU A 186 -8.91 -9.11 17.55
CA GLU A 186 -10.18 -8.43 17.77
C GLU A 186 -10.00 -6.95 18.10
N CYS A 187 -10.99 -6.14 17.70
CA CYS A 187 -11.08 -4.72 17.97
C CYS A 187 -12.55 -4.26 17.96
N ASP A 188 -12.92 -3.32 18.82
CA ASP A 188 -14.30 -2.78 18.86
C ASP A 188 -14.58 -1.73 17.78
N ASP A 189 -13.54 -1.26 17.08
CA ASP A 189 -13.61 -0.17 16.10
C ASP A 189 -13.04 -0.63 14.75
N ALA A 190 -13.86 -0.50 13.71
CA ALA A 190 -13.50 -0.93 12.36
C ALA A 190 -12.47 -0.04 11.67
N GLU A 191 -12.43 1.26 11.96
CA GLU A 191 -11.40 2.15 11.42
C GLU A 191 -10.06 1.87 12.08
N LEU A 192 -10.03 1.69 13.41
CA LEU A 192 -8.80 1.29 14.11
C LEU A 192 -8.30 -0.09 13.66
N ALA A 193 -9.20 -1.04 13.40
CA ALA A 193 -8.85 -2.34 12.85
C ALA A 193 -8.18 -2.22 11.47
N LYS A 194 -8.74 -1.41 10.57
CA LYS A 194 -8.15 -1.14 9.25
C LYS A 194 -6.80 -0.43 9.38
N GLU A 195 -6.68 0.58 10.23
CA GLU A 195 -5.40 1.25 10.51
C GLU A 195 -4.33 0.27 10.99
N PHE A 196 -4.68 -0.61 11.94
CA PHE A 196 -3.78 -1.65 12.42
C PHE A 196 -3.34 -2.59 11.30
N LEU A 197 -4.29 -3.12 10.51
CA LEU A 197 -4.00 -4.01 9.39
C LEU A 197 -3.05 -3.36 8.38
N MET A 198 -3.25 -2.08 8.08
CA MET A 198 -2.40 -1.33 7.17
C MET A 198 -0.97 -1.10 7.68
N THR A 199 -0.69 -1.33 8.97
CA THR A 199 0.69 -1.35 9.51
C THR A 199 1.38 -2.71 9.37
N ARG A 200 0.66 -3.76 8.98
CA ARG A 200 1.21 -5.11 8.81
C ARG A 200 1.73 -5.26 7.39
N SER A 201 2.97 -5.73 7.25
CA SER A 201 3.50 -6.20 5.97
C SER A 201 3.25 -7.70 5.85
N VAL A 202 2.53 -8.12 4.82
CA VAL A 202 2.35 -9.54 4.47
C VAL A 202 2.98 -9.77 3.09
N ASP A 203 4.12 -10.44 3.07
CA ASP A 203 4.95 -10.68 1.89
C ASP A 203 4.93 -12.14 1.43
N ARG A 204 4.11 -12.97 2.08
CA ARG A 204 4.05 -14.41 1.89
C ARG A 204 2.65 -14.84 1.47
N GLU A 205 2.57 -15.71 0.47
CA GLU A 205 1.31 -16.37 0.09
C GLU A 205 0.74 -17.22 1.23
N LEU A 206 -0.60 -17.30 1.26
CA LEU A 206 -1.35 -18.07 2.25
C LEU A 206 -1.07 -17.66 3.70
N TYR A 207 -0.73 -16.38 3.91
CA TYR A 207 -0.62 -15.76 5.22
C TYR A 207 -1.66 -14.65 5.33
N TYR A 208 -2.41 -14.67 6.42
CA TYR A 208 -3.54 -13.77 6.62
C TYR A 208 -3.46 -13.18 8.02
N VAL A 209 -3.62 -11.87 8.12
CA VAL A 209 -3.85 -11.19 9.40
C VAL A 209 -5.28 -10.68 9.38
N THR A 210 -6.10 -11.10 10.35
CA THR A 210 -7.52 -10.73 10.43
C THR A 210 -7.83 -10.00 11.73
N VAL A 211 -8.77 -9.06 11.69
CA VAL A 211 -9.30 -8.36 12.86
C VAL A 211 -10.81 -8.45 12.84
N LYS A 212 -11.38 -9.11 13.84
CA LYS A 212 -12.82 -9.18 14.06
C LYS A 212 -13.31 -7.90 14.75
N THR A 213 -14.38 -7.32 14.21
CA THR A 213 -15.05 -6.14 14.78
C THR A 213 -16.57 -6.33 14.79
N PRO A 214 -17.34 -5.48 15.51
CA PRO A 214 -18.81 -5.47 15.41
C PRO A 214 -19.32 -5.19 13.98
N MET A 215 -18.52 -4.50 13.15
CA MET A 215 -18.86 -4.15 11.77
C MET A 215 -18.36 -5.17 10.74
N GLY A 216 -17.94 -6.36 11.20
CA GLY A 216 -17.45 -7.46 10.38
C GLY A 216 -15.96 -7.74 10.60
N THR A 217 -15.46 -8.77 9.91
CA THR A 217 -14.04 -9.13 9.94
C THR A 217 -13.31 -8.50 8.75
N TRP A 218 -12.25 -7.78 9.08
CA TRP A 218 -11.30 -7.22 8.12
C TRP A 218 -10.04 -8.07 8.09
N GLY A 219 -9.34 -8.12 6.96
CA GLY A 219 -8.07 -8.80 6.88
C GLY A 219 -7.11 -8.13 5.91
N ILE A 220 -5.84 -8.52 5.99
CA ILE A 220 -4.81 -8.17 5.04
C ILE A 220 -4.02 -9.43 4.68
N ASP A 221 -3.74 -9.59 3.39
CA ASP A 221 -2.87 -10.62 2.84
C ASP A 221 -1.89 -10.02 1.82
N ILE A 222 -1.19 -10.88 1.07
CA ILE A 222 -0.24 -10.45 0.03
C ILE A 222 -0.87 -9.59 -1.08
N LYS A 223 -2.20 -9.63 -1.26
CA LYS A 223 -2.96 -8.85 -2.23
C LYS A 223 -3.57 -7.59 -1.63
N GLY A 224 -3.40 -7.37 -0.34
CA GLY A 224 -3.82 -6.14 0.35
C GLY A 224 -5.01 -6.34 1.27
N LEU A 225 -5.67 -5.23 1.59
CA LEU A 225 -6.78 -5.20 2.53
C LEU A 225 -8.02 -5.84 1.89
N TYR A 226 -8.75 -6.64 2.66
CA TYR A 226 -10.01 -7.25 2.25
C TYR A 226 -11.02 -7.29 3.41
N LYS A 227 -12.29 -7.49 3.05
CA LYS A 227 -13.38 -7.75 3.99
C LYS A 227 -13.84 -9.18 3.77
N GLU A 228 -13.85 -10.00 4.83
CA GLU A 228 -14.16 -11.43 4.68
C GLU A 228 -15.59 -11.68 4.18
N ARG A 229 -16.51 -10.84 4.64
CA ARG A 229 -17.93 -10.92 4.27
C ARG A 229 -18.63 -9.60 4.58
N LEU A 230 -19.58 -9.24 3.73
CA LEU A 230 -20.53 -8.18 4.02
C LEU A 230 -21.50 -8.61 5.12
N LEU A 231 -21.87 -7.66 5.97
CA LEU A 231 -22.96 -7.88 6.92
C LEU A 231 -24.30 -7.90 6.18
N LEU A 232 -25.27 -8.65 6.70
CA LEU A 232 -26.59 -8.80 6.06
C LEU A 232 -27.27 -7.45 5.80
N TRP A 233 -27.16 -6.49 6.72
CA TRP A 233 -27.74 -5.16 6.54
C TRP A 233 -27.10 -4.36 5.40
N GLN A 234 -25.86 -4.67 4.99
CA GLN A 234 -25.21 -4.00 3.85
C GLN A 234 -25.85 -4.39 2.52
N THR A 235 -26.61 -5.48 2.49
CA THR A 235 -27.30 -5.99 1.30
C THR A 235 -28.72 -5.46 1.13
N ASP A 236 -29.33 -5.01 2.22
CA ASP A 236 -30.65 -4.39 2.25
C ASP A 236 -30.51 -2.88 2.07
N ILE A 237 -31.14 -2.33 1.02
CA ILE A 237 -31.08 -0.90 0.71
C ILE A 237 -32.15 -0.06 1.42
N ALA A 238 -33.15 -0.69 2.02
CA ALA A 238 -34.22 0.00 2.74
C ALA A 238 -33.75 0.94 3.87
N PRO A 239 -32.70 0.61 4.67
CA PRO A 239 -32.25 1.48 5.74
C PRO A 239 -31.32 2.61 5.29
N ALA A 240 -31.08 2.79 3.99
CA ALA A 240 -30.27 3.89 3.51
C ALA A 240 -30.97 5.24 3.73
N GLU A 241 -30.21 6.20 4.25
CA GLU A 241 -30.71 7.55 4.57
C GLU A 241 -30.28 8.57 3.52
N ILE A 242 -29.14 8.32 2.87
CA ILE A 242 -28.47 9.23 1.95
C ILE A 242 -27.79 8.44 0.82
N ASP A 243 -27.52 9.09 -0.30
CA ASP A 243 -26.68 8.52 -1.36
C ASP A 243 -25.20 8.84 -1.06
N GLY A 244 -24.33 7.83 -1.14
CA GLY A 244 -22.89 8.01 -1.09
C GLY A 244 -22.25 7.70 -2.44
N HIS A 245 -20.95 8.00 -2.58
CA HIS A 245 -20.25 7.84 -3.84
C HIS A 245 -19.01 6.97 -3.70
N ILE A 246 -18.81 6.05 -4.65
CA ILE A 246 -17.52 5.37 -4.78
C ILE A 246 -16.55 6.32 -5.46
N LEU A 247 -15.40 6.57 -4.81
CA LEU A 247 -14.31 7.37 -5.36
C LEU A 247 -13.27 6.48 -6.04
N GLY A 248 -12.64 7.03 -7.08
CA GLY A 248 -11.52 6.37 -7.77
C GLY A 248 -11.90 5.14 -8.58
N ILE A 249 -10.87 4.43 -9.01
CA ILE A 249 -10.95 3.08 -9.55
C ILE A 249 -10.82 2.15 -8.33
N PRO A 250 -11.51 1.00 -8.27
CA PRO A 250 -11.27 0.02 -7.23
C PRO A 250 -10.08 -0.87 -7.59
N ASP A 251 -9.47 -1.48 -6.57
CA ASP A 251 -8.47 -2.53 -6.75
C ASP A 251 -8.99 -3.63 -7.70
N THR A 252 -8.27 -3.86 -8.80
CA THR A 252 -8.67 -4.75 -9.90
C THR A 252 -8.74 -6.20 -9.46
N PHE A 253 -7.86 -6.62 -8.54
CA PHE A 253 -7.85 -7.98 -8.01
C PHE A 253 -9.13 -8.27 -7.23
N SER A 254 -9.43 -7.48 -6.20
CA SER A 254 -10.63 -7.66 -5.38
C SER A 254 -11.91 -7.44 -6.19
N LEU A 255 -11.93 -6.51 -7.14
CA LEU A 255 -13.05 -6.33 -8.08
C LEU A 255 -13.28 -7.60 -8.92
N THR A 256 -12.23 -8.18 -9.48
CA THR A 256 -12.31 -9.41 -10.29
C THR A 256 -12.80 -10.57 -9.44
N GLN A 257 -12.28 -10.73 -8.22
CA GLN A 257 -12.72 -11.78 -7.28
C GLN A 257 -14.20 -11.65 -6.92
N ALA A 258 -14.70 -10.42 -6.75
CA ALA A 258 -16.12 -10.16 -6.55
C ALA A 258 -16.95 -10.44 -7.81
N ALA A 259 -16.44 -10.09 -8.99
CA ALA A 259 -17.12 -10.31 -10.27
C ALA A 259 -17.31 -11.80 -10.60
N VAL A 260 -16.33 -12.65 -10.29
CA VAL A 260 -16.42 -14.12 -10.48
C VAL A 260 -17.13 -14.83 -9.32
N GLY A 261 -17.60 -14.09 -8.31
CA GLY A 261 -18.30 -14.64 -7.14
C GLY A 261 -17.41 -15.39 -6.15
N SER A 262 -16.08 -15.25 -6.24
CA SER A 262 -15.15 -15.80 -5.25
C SER A 262 -15.22 -15.05 -3.92
N ASN A 263 -15.52 -13.75 -3.97
CA ASN A 263 -15.82 -12.89 -2.83
C ASN A 263 -17.20 -12.22 -3.00
N ASP A 264 -17.84 -11.82 -1.91
CA ASP A 264 -19.12 -11.10 -1.95
C ASP A 264 -18.97 -9.58 -2.12
N SER A 265 -17.73 -9.08 -2.03
CA SER A 265 -17.38 -7.67 -2.07
C SER A 265 -15.97 -7.43 -2.60
N PHE A 266 -15.74 -6.20 -3.04
CA PHE A 266 -14.43 -5.64 -3.34
C PHE A 266 -14.20 -4.38 -2.51
N ILE A 267 -12.93 -4.03 -2.28
CA ILE A 267 -12.57 -2.89 -1.44
C ILE A 267 -12.48 -1.62 -2.28
N THR A 268 -13.10 -0.55 -1.81
CA THR A 268 -13.05 0.75 -2.48
C THR A 268 -13.24 1.91 -1.52
N SER A 269 -12.99 3.13 -2.01
CA SER A 269 -13.24 4.37 -1.29
C SER A 269 -14.71 4.75 -1.36
N ILE A 270 -15.24 5.22 -0.24
CA ILE A 270 -16.57 5.82 -0.18
C ILE A 270 -16.45 7.27 0.29
N GLU A 271 -17.17 8.17 -0.37
CA GLU A 271 -17.52 9.50 0.12
C GLU A 271 -18.93 9.51 0.69
N CYS A 272 -19.08 10.07 1.88
CA CYS A 272 -20.39 10.24 2.50
C CYS A 272 -21.14 11.41 1.85
N GLY A 273 -22.36 11.18 1.36
CA GLY A 273 -23.19 12.25 0.79
C GLY A 273 -23.70 13.28 1.80
N ASN A 274 -23.52 13.06 3.11
CA ASN A 274 -23.93 14.00 4.14
C ASN A 274 -22.78 14.89 4.64
N CYS A 275 -21.66 14.29 5.08
CA CYS A 275 -20.55 15.04 5.68
C CYS A 275 -19.30 15.13 4.79
N GLY A 276 -19.29 14.49 3.62
CA GLY A 276 -18.12 14.43 2.75
C GLY A 276 -16.94 13.63 3.31
N HIS A 277 -17.11 12.93 4.44
CA HIS A 277 -16.05 12.10 5.00
C HIS A 277 -15.73 10.93 4.07
N HIS A 278 -14.44 10.62 3.94
CA HIS A 278 -13.91 9.58 3.06
C HIS A 278 -13.40 8.40 3.90
N TRP A 279 -13.77 7.18 3.53
CA TRP A 279 -13.28 5.97 4.18
C TRP A 279 -13.25 4.78 3.21
N VAL A 280 -12.61 3.68 3.63
CA VAL A 280 -12.53 2.44 2.86
C VAL A 280 -13.61 1.47 3.31
N GLU A 281 -14.33 0.86 2.37
CA GLU A 281 -15.38 -0.11 2.65
C GLU A 281 -15.45 -1.23 1.59
N GLY A 282 -15.98 -2.39 1.99
CA GLY A 282 -16.35 -3.45 1.07
C GLY A 282 -17.70 -3.18 0.41
N VAL A 283 -17.75 -3.26 -0.93
CA VAL A 283 -18.98 -3.07 -1.71
C VAL A 283 -19.23 -4.23 -2.66
N ARG A 284 -20.50 -4.53 -2.92
CA ARG A 284 -20.91 -5.59 -3.86
C ARG A 284 -20.53 -5.22 -5.29
N TYR A 285 -20.19 -6.21 -6.12
CA TYR A 285 -19.99 -6.03 -7.56
C TYR A 285 -21.32 -5.81 -8.30
N GLN A 286 -21.35 -4.83 -9.20
CA GLN A 286 -22.51 -4.44 -10.02
C GLN A 286 -23.85 -4.43 -9.26
N ASN A 287 -23.83 -3.83 -8.08
CA ASN A 287 -25.00 -3.80 -7.21
C ASN A 287 -25.01 -2.52 -6.36
N TRP A 288 -26.09 -2.33 -5.62
CA TRP A 288 -26.17 -1.35 -4.55
C TRP A 288 -25.55 -1.92 -3.28
N THR A 289 -24.97 -1.11 -2.41
CA THR A 289 -24.53 -1.55 -1.07
C THR A 289 -24.91 -0.46 -0.07
N VAL A 290 -25.31 -0.84 1.14
CA VAL A 290 -25.45 0.12 2.25
C VAL A 290 -24.19 0.08 3.09
N VAL A 291 -23.64 1.24 3.38
CA VAL A 291 -22.41 1.44 4.15
C VAL A 291 -22.63 2.54 5.18
N GLU A 292 -22.10 2.39 6.38
CA GLU A 292 -22.27 3.38 7.45
C GLU A 292 -21.04 4.30 7.49
N CYS A 293 -21.27 5.61 7.50
CA CYS A 293 -20.17 6.57 7.60
C CYS A 293 -19.61 6.55 9.02
N PRO A 294 -18.31 6.31 9.25
CA PRO A 294 -17.72 6.26 10.59
C PRO A 294 -17.73 7.61 11.30
N HIS A 295 -17.86 8.73 10.56
CA HIS A 295 -17.86 10.07 11.12
C HIS A 295 -19.25 10.57 11.56
N CYS A 296 -20.29 10.33 10.76
CA CYS A 296 -21.64 10.84 11.04
C CYS A 296 -22.70 9.77 11.25
N HIS A 297 -22.32 8.49 11.18
CA HIS A 297 -23.18 7.31 11.36
C HIS A 297 -24.38 7.20 10.41
N LYS A 298 -24.46 8.06 9.39
CA LYS A 298 -25.48 7.95 8.36
C LYS A 298 -25.23 6.76 7.44
N ARG A 299 -26.30 6.06 7.10
CA ARG A 299 -26.26 4.94 6.15
C ARG A 299 -26.35 5.46 4.72
N ASN A 300 -25.27 5.24 3.97
CA ASN A 300 -25.11 5.64 2.59
C ASN A 300 -25.46 4.47 1.67
N LYS A 301 -26.31 4.69 0.68
CA LYS A 301 -26.51 3.80 -0.46
C LYS A 301 -25.46 4.12 -1.53
N VAL A 302 -24.64 3.15 -1.89
CA VAL A 302 -23.56 3.30 -2.86
C VAL A 302 -23.76 2.33 -4.04
N SER A 303 -23.43 2.76 -5.25
CA SER A 303 -23.60 1.98 -6.48
C SER A 303 -22.28 1.61 -7.11
N SER A 304 -22.10 0.33 -7.45
CA SER A 304 -20.93 -0.17 -8.19
C SER A 304 -21.23 -0.54 -9.65
N HIS A 305 -22.45 -0.29 -10.16
CA HIS A 305 -22.85 -0.66 -11.53
C HIS A 305 -21.98 -0.06 -12.64
N LYS A 306 -21.26 1.03 -12.38
CA LYS A 306 -20.34 1.66 -13.33
C LYS A 306 -19.07 0.83 -13.59
N TYR A 307 -18.79 -0.17 -12.75
CA TYR A 307 -17.64 -1.04 -12.90
C TYR A 307 -18.05 -2.34 -13.58
N ALA A 308 -17.29 -2.73 -14.61
CA ALA A 308 -17.45 -3.98 -15.32
C ALA A 308 -16.09 -4.64 -15.50
N VAL A 309 -16.03 -5.95 -15.30
CA VAL A 309 -14.86 -6.78 -15.58
C VAL A 309 -15.20 -7.68 -16.77
N GLU A 310 -14.40 -7.62 -17.83
CA GLU A 310 -14.49 -8.60 -18.91
C GLU A 310 -13.83 -9.90 -18.45
N ILE A 311 -14.64 -10.93 -18.24
CA ILE A 311 -14.15 -12.27 -17.92
C ILE A 311 -13.89 -12.96 -19.26
N VAL A 312 -12.61 -13.11 -19.61
CA VAL A 312 -12.15 -13.86 -20.81
C VAL A 312 -11.93 -15.32 -20.45
#